data_AF-A0A8T2M040-F1
#
_entry.id   AF-A0A8T2M040-F1
#
_cell.length_a   1.000
_cell.length_b   1.000
_cell.length_c   1.000
_cell.angle_alpha   90.00
_cell.angle_beta   90.00
_cell.angle_gamma   90.00
#
_symmetry.space_group_name_H-M   'P 1'
#
loop_
_entity.id
_entity.type
_entity.pdbx_description
1 polymer ?
#
loop_
_entity_poly.entity_id
_entity_poly.type
_entity_poly.pdbx_seq_one_letter_code
_entity_poly.pdbx_strand_id
1 'polypeptide(L)'
;MRCKLHWELKPLTLSSGAPSVQAAQPLLPTPQVHDGSFSLSTAAPAPPPAGARSFCPPLVQPSLRQRILQGADVDLSSLLRPSAAAAAPRLLDVGGVSLTLGSSESRASKILTVPEFALAFSTFRDVICAVFPARRQELDDYLSIILDMAVRYGGSGFYEYHRLFSAQAAARLQQWNIATYWGTLNLELYCRIFAGRPSLSCELCGQPSHPVSACSLVISAPVTAPSPAPPSLLSLPFAGAPSAAPRLTTCSSRDSRGRRLYFLGKQAVCNNFNANGCRASSCRFLHICSYCAQAHARPSCPHHPPKFGRS
;
A
#
# COMPACT_ATOMS: atom_id res chain seq x y z
N MET A 1 40.24 -52.65 19.46
CA MET A 1 38.86 -52.85 18.99
C MET A 1 38.77 -52.36 17.56
N ARG A 2 38.82 -53.29 16.58
CA ARG A 2 38.79 -53.01 15.14
C ARG A 2 37.47 -53.56 14.60
N CYS A 3 36.53 -52.68 14.27
CA CYS A 3 35.31 -53.08 13.59
C CYS A 3 35.54 -53.05 12.07
N LYS A 4 35.68 -54.24 11.48
CA LYS A 4 35.60 -54.48 10.03
C LYS A 4 34.12 -54.40 9.62
N LEU A 5 33.78 -53.52 8.69
CA LEU A 5 32.53 -53.61 7.94
C LEU A 5 32.87 -54.11 6.53
N HIS A 6 32.43 -55.33 6.26
CA HIS A 6 32.47 -56.00 4.96
C HIS A 6 31.49 -55.29 4.02
N TRP A 7 31.96 -54.88 2.84
CA TRP A 7 31.12 -54.50 1.72
C TRP A 7 31.32 -55.57 0.64
N GLU A 8 30.29 -56.36 0.41
CA GLU A 8 30.25 -57.34 -0.69
C GLU A 8 29.94 -56.60 -2.00
N LEU A 9 30.88 -56.67 -2.94
CA LEU A 9 30.69 -56.28 -4.34
C LEU A 9 29.97 -57.40 -5.08
N LYS A 10 28.73 -57.15 -5.52
CA LYS A 10 28.12 -57.94 -6.58
C LYS A 10 28.49 -57.36 -7.95
N PRO A 11 29.00 -58.16 -8.89
CA PRO A 11 29.29 -57.71 -10.25
C PRO A 11 27.97 -57.49 -11.02
N LEU A 12 27.79 -56.28 -11.55
CA LEU A 12 26.70 -55.97 -12.49
C LEU A 12 27.13 -56.40 -13.89
N THR A 13 26.43 -57.39 -14.44
CA THR A 13 26.49 -57.80 -15.84
C THR A 13 25.98 -56.67 -16.74
N LEU A 14 26.79 -56.24 -17.71
CA LEU A 14 26.35 -55.36 -18.79
C LEU A 14 25.31 -56.07 -19.65
N SER A 15 24.04 -55.65 -19.53
CA SER A 15 23.00 -55.95 -20.52
C SER A 15 22.76 -54.70 -21.35
N SER A 16 23.27 -54.74 -22.58
CA SER A 16 22.98 -53.78 -23.65
C SER A 16 21.52 -53.93 -24.07
N GLY A 17 20.65 -53.09 -23.51
CA GLY A 17 19.28 -52.92 -23.96
C GLY A 17 18.89 -51.47 -23.77
N ALA A 18 18.95 -50.68 -24.85
CA ALA A 18 18.49 -49.30 -24.85
C ALA A 18 16.98 -49.27 -24.54
N PRO A 19 16.52 -48.63 -23.45
CA PRO A 19 15.11 -48.30 -23.33
C PRO A 19 14.90 -47.06 -24.21
N SER A 20 14.20 -47.24 -25.32
CA SER A 20 13.65 -46.14 -26.10
C SER A 20 12.75 -45.33 -25.16
N VAL A 21 13.21 -44.14 -24.76
CA VAL A 21 12.43 -43.19 -23.98
C VAL A 21 11.31 -42.71 -24.90
N GLN A 22 10.17 -43.39 -24.87
CA GLN A 22 8.93 -42.81 -25.34
C GLN A 22 8.63 -41.64 -24.40
N ALA A 23 8.85 -40.43 -24.90
CA ALA A 23 8.33 -39.23 -24.29
C ALA A 23 6.82 -39.43 -24.15
N ALA A 24 6.34 -39.66 -22.93
CA ALA A 24 4.93 -39.61 -22.63
C ALA A 24 4.47 -38.18 -22.95
N GLN A 25 3.80 -38.01 -24.08
CA GLN A 25 3.08 -36.78 -24.38
C GLN A 25 2.09 -36.54 -23.24
N PRO A 26 2.01 -35.33 -22.67
CA PRO A 26 0.91 -35.01 -21.78
C PRO A 26 -0.38 -35.19 -22.58
N LEU A 27 -1.20 -36.16 -22.20
CA LEU A 27 -2.56 -36.27 -22.69
C LEU A 27 -3.24 -34.92 -22.43
N LEU A 28 -3.52 -34.16 -23.49
CA LEU A 28 -4.45 -33.04 -23.39
C LEU A 28 -5.74 -33.59 -22.79
N PRO A 29 -6.30 -32.97 -21.73
CA PRO A 29 -7.63 -33.30 -21.27
C PRO A 29 -8.60 -33.13 -22.45
N THR A 30 -9.32 -34.18 -22.78
CA THR A 30 -10.40 -34.14 -23.78
C THR A 30 -11.38 -33.05 -23.36
N PRO A 31 -11.73 -32.09 -24.23
CA PRO A 31 -12.69 -31.05 -23.88
C PRO A 31 -14.03 -31.71 -23.56
N GLN A 32 -14.37 -31.75 -22.27
CA GLN A 32 -15.71 -32.11 -21.82
C GLN A 32 -16.65 -31.06 -22.38
N VAL A 33 -17.60 -31.47 -23.23
CA VAL A 33 -18.69 -30.60 -23.69
C VAL A 33 -19.60 -30.36 -22.49
N HIS A 34 -19.30 -29.29 -21.73
CA HIS A 34 -20.20 -28.79 -20.71
C HIS A 34 -21.14 -27.77 -21.35
N ASP A 35 -22.43 -28.09 -21.36
CA ASP A 35 -23.49 -27.07 -21.39
C ASP A 35 -23.35 -26.25 -20.10
N GLY A 36 -22.60 -25.14 -20.14
CA GLY A 36 -22.43 -24.31 -18.96
C GLY A 36 -21.26 -23.35 -19.05
N SER A 37 -21.56 -22.07 -18.83
CA SER A 37 -20.66 -20.93 -18.85
C SER A 37 -19.24 -21.23 -18.33
N PHE A 38 -18.23 -20.97 -19.16
CA PHE A 38 -16.83 -20.98 -18.73
C PHE A 38 -16.57 -19.87 -17.70
N SER A 39 -15.91 -20.21 -16.58
CA SER A 39 -15.56 -19.28 -15.50
C SER A 39 -14.18 -19.63 -14.94
N LEU A 40 -13.52 -18.69 -14.24
CA LEU A 40 -12.24 -18.98 -13.58
C LEU A 40 -12.35 -20.10 -12.53
N SER A 41 -13.53 -20.29 -11.94
CA SER A 41 -13.80 -21.40 -11.01
C SER A 41 -13.96 -22.76 -11.69
N THR A 42 -14.26 -22.80 -12.99
CA THR A 42 -14.44 -24.03 -13.77
C THR A 42 -13.29 -24.31 -14.73
N ALA A 43 -12.35 -23.36 -14.89
CA ALA A 43 -11.20 -23.50 -15.76
C ALA A 43 -10.14 -24.43 -15.15
N ALA A 44 -9.67 -25.41 -15.93
CA ALA A 44 -8.47 -26.15 -15.60
C ALA A 44 -7.23 -25.27 -15.82
N PRO A 45 -6.24 -25.25 -14.90
CA PRO A 45 -5.03 -24.46 -15.08
C PRO A 45 -4.22 -24.98 -16.26
N ALA A 46 -3.90 -24.10 -17.22
CA ALA A 46 -3.00 -24.41 -18.31
C ALA A 46 -1.56 -24.57 -17.79
N PRO A 47 -0.75 -25.49 -18.37
CA PRO A 47 0.66 -25.56 -18.04
C PRO A 47 1.39 -24.25 -18.44
N PRO A 48 2.45 -23.85 -17.73
CA PRO A 48 3.24 -22.68 -18.10
C PRO A 48 3.80 -22.83 -19.54
N PRO A 49 3.72 -21.78 -20.38
CA PRO A 49 4.28 -21.84 -21.72
C PRO A 49 5.81 -21.99 -21.69
N ALA A 50 6.39 -22.61 -22.72
CA ALA A 50 7.84 -22.70 -22.87
C ALA A 50 8.46 -21.30 -22.91
N GLY A 51 9.38 -21.01 -21.97
CA GLY A 51 9.97 -19.68 -21.79
C GLY A 51 9.29 -18.80 -20.75
N ALA A 52 8.25 -19.29 -20.05
CA ALA A 52 7.69 -18.61 -18.89
C ALA A 52 8.79 -18.36 -17.84
N ARG A 53 9.03 -17.08 -17.54
CA ARG A 53 9.99 -16.70 -16.49
C ARG A 53 9.35 -16.96 -15.13
N SER A 54 9.89 -17.92 -14.37
CA SER A 54 9.57 -18.04 -12.95
C SER A 54 10.36 -17.00 -12.18
N PHE A 55 9.65 -16.07 -11.54
CA PHE A 55 10.24 -15.11 -10.60
C PHE A 55 10.27 -15.65 -9.16
N CYS A 56 9.92 -16.92 -8.96
CA CYS A 56 9.96 -17.58 -7.67
C CYS A 56 11.09 -18.63 -7.61
N PRO A 57 12.02 -18.52 -6.65
CA PRO A 57 12.19 -17.42 -5.71
C PRO A 57 12.74 -16.16 -6.41
N PRO A 58 12.43 -14.95 -5.90
CA PRO A 58 12.97 -13.72 -6.46
C PRO A 58 14.50 -13.72 -6.38
N LEU A 59 15.14 -13.29 -7.47
CA LEU A 59 16.60 -13.32 -7.62
C LEU A 59 17.23 -12.15 -6.84
N VAL A 60 17.42 -12.38 -5.54
CA VAL A 60 17.94 -11.40 -4.57
C VAL A 60 19.26 -11.89 -4.00
N GLN A 61 20.21 -10.97 -3.73
CA GLN A 61 21.49 -11.32 -3.09
C GLN A 61 21.25 -12.07 -1.76
N PRO A 62 21.99 -13.16 -1.46
CA PRO A 62 21.75 -13.99 -0.27
C PRO A 62 21.79 -13.22 1.05
N SER A 63 22.74 -12.29 1.19
CA SER A 63 22.88 -11.43 2.37
C SER A 63 21.67 -10.52 2.57
N LEU A 64 21.15 -9.95 1.49
CA LEU A 64 19.97 -9.10 1.50
C LEU A 64 18.71 -9.91 1.82
N ARG A 65 18.57 -11.10 1.23
CA ARG A 65 17.49 -12.05 1.53
C ARG A 65 17.46 -12.39 3.02
N GLN A 66 18.61 -12.70 3.62
CA GLN A 66 18.70 -13.02 5.03
C GLN A 66 18.28 -11.84 5.93
N ARG A 67 18.72 -10.61 5.60
CA ARG A 67 18.30 -9.42 6.34
C ARG A 67 16.79 -9.18 6.30
N ILE A 68 16.17 -9.38 5.14
CA ILE A 68 14.70 -9.29 5.00
C ILE A 68 14.01 -10.31 5.90
N LEU A 69 14.45 -11.56 5.88
CA LEU A 69 13.86 -12.63 6.68
C LEU A 69 14.08 -12.45 8.19
N GLN A 70 15.17 -11.78 8.58
CA GLN A 70 15.44 -11.37 9.96
C GLN A 70 14.59 -10.16 10.40
N GLY A 71 13.79 -9.58 9.51
CA GLY A 71 12.99 -8.39 9.76
C GLY A 71 13.83 -7.14 10.01
N ALA A 72 15.04 -7.08 9.47
CA ALA A 72 15.88 -5.89 9.53
C ALA A 72 15.27 -4.77 8.68
N ASP A 73 15.55 -3.51 9.05
CA ASP A 73 15.25 -2.37 8.19
C ASP A 73 16.19 -2.42 6.96
N VAL A 74 15.59 -2.43 5.77
CA VAL A 74 16.29 -2.64 4.50
C VAL A 74 15.95 -1.51 3.54
N ASP A 75 16.99 -0.93 2.92
CA ASP A 75 16.80 0.04 1.84
C ASP A 75 16.26 -0.67 0.59
N LEU A 76 14.98 -0.45 0.28
CA LEU A 76 14.30 -1.08 -0.85
C LEU A 76 14.96 -0.77 -2.20
N SER A 77 15.70 0.34 -2.33
CA SER A 77 16.42 0.63 -3.58
C SER A 77 17.46 -0.45 -3.93
N SER A 78 17.97 -1.18 -2.94
CA SER A 78 18.89 -2.30 -3.15
C SER A 78 18.26 -3.50 -3.87
N LEU A 79 16.92 -3.63 -3.85
CA LEU A 79 16.17 -4.68 -4.54
C LEU A 79 15.94 -4.38 -6.02
N LEU A 80 16.18 -3.14 -6.45
CA LEU A 80 16.07 -2.73 -7.85
C LEU A 80 17.37 -2.92 -8.64
N ARG A 81 18.48 -3.31 -7.97
CA ARG A 81 19.74 -3.55 -8.68
C ARG A 81 19.59 -4.72 -9.64
N PRO A 82 19.99 -4.55 -10.92
CA PRO A 82 20.23 -5.70 -11.78
C PRO A 82 21.20 -6.64 -11.06
N SER A 83 20.85 -7.92 -11.00
CA SER A 83 21.78 -8.96 -10.52
C SER A 83 23.12 -8.78 -11.25
N ALA A 84 24.25 -9.01 -10.58
CA ALA A 84 25.60 -8.76 -11.12
C ALA A 84 25.84 -9.42 -12.51
N ALA A 85 25.09 -10.47 -12.85
CA ALA A 85 25.08 -11.07 -14.19
C ALA A 85 24.62 -10.11 -15.32
N ALA A 86 23.84 -9.08 -15.00
CA ALA A 86 23.35 -8.05 -15.92
C ALA A 86 24.21 -6.77 -15.92
N ALA A 87 25.25 -6.71 -15.07
CA ALA A 87 26.20 -5.60 -14.95
C ALA A 87 27.46 -5.78 -15.81
N ALA A 88 27.51 -6.82 -16.66
CA ALA A 88 28.52 -6.90 -17.70
C ALA A 88 28.35 -5.68 -18.64
N PRO A 89 29.43 -4.96 -19.00
CA PRO A 89 29.35 -3.84 -19.92
C PRO A 89 28.71 -4.34 -21.22
N ARG A 90 27.52 -3.83 -21.54
CA ARG A 90 26.88 -4.15 -22.81
C ARG A 90 27.62 -3.36 -23.89
N LEU A 91 28.36 -4.08 -24.71
CA LEU A 91 28.90 -3.54 -25.96
C LEU A 91 27.75 -3.48 -26.96
N LEU A 92 27.29 -2.28 -27.30
CA LEU A 92 26.46 -2.11 -28.49
C LEU A 92 27.39 -1.80 -29.66
N ASP A 93 27.38 -2.68 -30.67
CA ASP A 93 27.96 -2.40 -31.97
C ASP A 93 26.87 -1.87 -32.90
N VAL A 94 26.96 -0.59 -33.25
CA VAL A 94 26.11 0.04 -34.27
C VAL A 94 27.02 0.49 -35.39
N GLY A 95 27.17 -0.36 -36.42
CA GLY A 95 27.87 0.00 -37.66
C GLY A 95 29.34 0.38 -37.47
N GLY A 96 30.09 -0.34 -36.62
CA GLY A 96 31.54 -0.15 -36.46
C GLY A 96 31.95 0.76 -35.31
N VAL A 97 30.99 1.23 -34.52
CA VAL A 97 31.25 1.98 -33.27
C VAL A 97 30.79 1.12 -32.10
N SER A 98 31.74 0.68 -31.26
CA SER A 98 31.46 -0.07 -30.05
C SER A 98 31.26 0.90 -28.88
N LEU A 99 30.01 1.00 -28.40
CA LEU A 99 29.66 1.81 -27.23
C LEU A 99 29.64 0.93 -25.98
N THR A 100 30.46 1.28 -24.99
CA THR A 100 30.44 0.68 -23.65
C THR A 100 29.48 1.46 -22.78
N LEU A 101 28.30 0.90 -22.51
CA LEU A 101 27.35 1.54 -21.59
C LEU A 101 27.77 1.23 -20.14
N GLY A 102 28.47 2.18 -19.52
CA GLY A 102 28.86 2.09 -18.11
C GLY A 102 27.63 2.06 -17.20
N SER A 103 27.55 1.06 -16.31
CA SER A 103 26.57 1.03 -15.23
C SER A 103 26.86 2.20 -14.29
N SER A 104 25.96 3.18 -14.23
CA SER A 104 26.06 4.29 -13.27
C SER A 104 25.76 3.77 -11.87
N GLU A 105 26.79 3.30 -11.19
CA GLU A 105 26.73 2.90 -9.78
C GLU A 105 27.03 4.09 -8.88
N SER A 106 25.99 4.84 -8.54
CA SER A 106 25.86 5.48 -7.23
C SER A 106 24.48 6.11 -7.13
N ARG A 107 23.53 5.37 -6.53
CA ARG A 107 22.38 6.02 -5.93
C ARG A 107 22.44 5.75 -4.44
N ALA A 108 23.12 6.65 -3.72
CA ALA A 108 22.90 6.86 -2.28
C ALA A 108 21.38 6.89 -2.02
N SER A 109 20.95 6.35 -0.88
CA SER A 109 19.55 6.08 -0.49
C SER A 109 18.55 6.98 -1.21
N LYS A 110 18.02 6.46 -2.32
CA LYS A 110 17.17 7.21 -3.23
C LYS A 110 15.75 7.16 -2.69
N ILE A 111 15.07 8.29 -2.71
CA ILE A 111 13.60 8.29 -2.62
C ILE A 111 13.08 7.58 -3.86
N LEU A 112 12.45 6.43 -3.67
CA LEU A 112 11.87 5.67 -4.78
C LEU A 112 10.63 6.39 -5.30
N THR A 113 10.45 6.38 -6.61
CA THR A 113 9.16 6.71 -7.23
C THR A 113 8.13 5.63 -6.90
N VAL A 114 6.84 5.93 -7.07
CA VAL A 114 5.74 4.97 -6.83
C VAL A 114 5.93 3.64 -7.57
N PRO A 115 6.23 3.60 -8.89
CA PRO A 115 6.47 2.34 -9.58
C PRO A 115 7.75 1.62 -9.11
N GLU A 116 8.84 2.36 -8.84
CA GLU A 116 10.07 1.78 -8.28
C GLU A 116 9.80 1.13 -6.91
N PHE A 117 9.03 1.80 -6.06
CA PHE A 117 8.60 1.27 -4.77
C PHE A 117 7.74 0.01 -4.94
N ALA A 118 6.75 0.02 -5.83
CA ALA A 118 5.87 -1.13 -6.05
C ALA A 118 6.66 -2.37 -6.49
N LEU A 119 7.65 -2.21 -7.38
CA LEU A 119 8.52 -3.30 -7.83
C LEU A 119 9.43 -3.81 -6.70
N ALA A 120 10.10 -2.89 -5.99
CA ALA A 120 10.98 -3.25 -4.88
C ALA A 120 10.22 -3.93 -3.74
N PHE A 121 9.06 -3.38 -3.36
CA PHE A 121 8.22 -3.92 -2.30
C PHE A 121 7.58 -5.26 -2.70
N SER A 122 7.20 -5.45 -3.97
CA SER A 122 6.76 -6.76 -4.46
C SER A 122 7.85 -7.81 -4.29
N THR A 123 9.09 -7.46 -4.63
CA THR A 123 10.24 -8.36 -4.43
C THR A 123 10.47 -8.67 -2.95
N PHE A 124 10.40 -7.66 -2.07
CA PHE A 124 10.47 -7.81 -0.62
C PHE A 124 9.38 -8.75 -0.08
N ARG A 125 8.13 -8.53 -0.50
CA ARG A 125 6.98 -9.36 -0.15
C ARG A 125 7.19 -10.81 -0.59
N ASP A 126 7.63 -11.02 -1.82
CA ASP A 126 7.81 -12.35 -2.38
C ASP A 126 8.95 -13.11 -1.66
N VAL A 127 10.01 -12.40 -1.21
CA VAL A 127 11.04 -12.97 -0.32
C VAL A 127 10.44 -13.45 1.00
N ILE A 128 9.61 -12.63 1.66
CA ILE A 128 8.96 -13.00 2.92
C ILE A 128 7.99 -14.16 2.70
N CYS A 129 7.15 -14.10 1.67
CA CYS A 129 6.10 -15.09 1.41
C CYS A 129 6.65 -16.43 0.95
N ALA A 130 7.88 -16.48 0.43
CA ALA A 130 8.59 -17.74 0.15
C ALA A 130 8.87 -18.56 1.42
N VAL A 131 8.90 -17.93 2.60
CA VAL A 131 9.11 -18.59 3.91
C VAL A 131 7.86 -18.52 4.79
N PHE A 132 7.08 -17.43 4.69
CA PHE A 132 5.88 -17.18 5.49
C PHE A 132 4.67 -16.87 4.59
N PRO A 133 4.09 -17.87 3.90
CA PRO A 133 3.02 -17.65 2.92
C PRO A 133 1.77 -16.95 3.50
N ALA A 134 1.47 -17.20 4.78
CA ALA A 134 0.33 -16.60 5.48
C ALA A 134 0.42 -15.07 5.61
N ARG A 135 1.61 -14.48 5.46
CA ARG A 135 1.82 -13.02 5.53
C ARG A 135 1.46 -12.30 4.22
N ARG A 136 1.02 -13.02 3.19
CA ARG A 136 0.74 -12.42 1.88
C ARG A 136 -0.30 -11.31 1.93
N GLN A 137 -1.44 -11.57 2.57
CA GLN A 137 -2.55 -10.61 2.63
C GLN A 137 -2.12 -9.30 3.28
N GLU A 138 -1.47 -9.33 4.44
CA GLU A 138 -1.06 -8.12 5.15
C GLU A 138 -0.05 -7.27 4.38
N LEU A 139 0.80 -7.90 3.56
CA LEU A 139 1.79 -7.20 2.76
C LEU A 139 1.14 -6.59 1.51
N ASP A 140 0.15 -7.27 0.92
CA ASP A 140 -0.65 -6.71 -0.18
C ASP A 140 -1.53 -5.53 0.30
N ASP A 141 -2.10 -5.62 1.50
CA ASP A 141 -2.82 -4.53 2.16
C ASP A 141 -1.89 -3.32 2.40
N TYR A 142 -0.66 -3.57 2.88
CA TYR A 142 0.33 -2.51 3.07
C TYR A 142 0.72 -1.83 1.75
N LEU A 143 0.95 -2.60 0.69
CA LEU A 143 1.24 -2.03 -0.63
C LEU A 143 0.08 -1.12 -1.08
N SER A 144 -1.16 -1.56 -0.89
CA SER A 144 -2.36 -0.78 -1.21
C SER A 144 -2.43 0.52 -0.42
N ILE A 145 -2.13 0.48 0.89
CA ILE A 145 -2.05 1.68 1.76
C ILE A 145 -1.01 2.67 1.23
N ILE A 146 0.19 2.20 0.86
CA ILE A 146 1.26 3.07 0.37
C ILE A 146 0.88 3.70 -0.97
N LEU A 147 0.37 2.91 -1.91
CA LEU A 147 -0.07 3.40 -3.23
C LEU A 147 -1.20 4.43 -3.09
N ASP A 148 -2.16 4.16 -2.20
CA ASP A 148 -3.24 5.08 -1.91
C ASP A 148 -2.74 6.43 -1.38
N MET A 149 -1.80 6.44 -0.43
CA MET A 149 -1.16 7.68 0.04
C MET A 149 -0.42 8.40 -1.08
N ALA A 150 0.25 7.66 -1.96
CA ALA A 150 0.98 8.24 -3.08
C ALA A 150 0.02 8.93 -4.09
N VAL A 151 -1.12 8.32 -4.38
CA VAL A 151 -2.13 8.90 -5.28
C VAL A 151 -2.85 10.08 -4.61
N ARG A 152 -3.22 9.96 -3.33
CA ARG A 152 -3.93 11.03 -2.60
C ARG A 152 -3.12 12.28 -2.40
N TYR A 153 -1.82 12.19 -2.15
CA TYR A 153 -1.01 13.35 -1.74
C TYR A 153 0.10 13.71 -2.73
N GLY A 154 0.41 12.83 -3.68
CA GLY A 154 1.56 12.99 -4.55
C GLY A 154 2.88 13.09 -3.78
N GLY A 155 3.93 13.54 -4.48
CA GLY A 155 5.26 13.75 -3.90
C GLY A 155 5.87 12.49 -3.27
N SER A 156 6.73 12.69 -2.27
CA SER A 156 7.53 11.63 -1.63
C SER A 156 6.99 11.18 -0.26
N GLY A 157 5.86 11.73 0.19
CA GLY A 157 5.32 11.47 1.54
C GLY A 157 5.04 9.98 1.79
N PHE A 158 4.60 9.25 0.77
CA PHE A 158 4.38 7.79 0.86
C PHE A 158 5.67 7.04 1.20
N TYR A 159 6.81 7.48 0.63
CA TYR A 159 8.11 6.83 0.85
C TYR A 159 8.70 7.24 2.20
N GLU A 160 8.49 8.48 2.63
CA GLU A 160 8.82 8.91 3.99
C GLU A 160 8.06 8.11 5.04
N TYR A 161 6.76 7.87 4.82
CA TYR A 161 5.95 7.00 5.66
C TYR A 161 6.54 5.59 5.71
N HIS A 162 6.86 5.01 4.55
CA HIS A 162 7.47 3.69 4.48
C HIS A 162 8.75 3.61 5.31
N ARG A 163 9.69 4.56 5.14
CA ARG A 163 10.96 4.58 5.87
C ARG A 163 10.79 4.62 7.39
N LEU A 164 9.86 5.45 7.88
CA LEU A 164 9.60 5.52 9.32
C LEU A 164 8.91 4.26 9.83
N PHE A 165 7.96 3.72 9.07
CA PHE A 165 7.24 2.51 9.42
C PHE A 165 8.15 1.27 9.45
N SER A 166 8.99 1.07 8.44
CA SER A 166 9.92 -0.06 8.34
C SER A 166 10.96 -0.03 9.46
N ALA A 167 11.50 1.15 9.78
CA ALA A 167 12.41 1.35 10.89
C ALA A 167 11.74 1.03 12.24
N GLN A 168 10.49 1.49 12.46
CA GLN A 168 9.73 1.16 13.66
C GLN A 168 9.44 -0.34 13.78
N ALA A 169 9.10 -1.00 12.66
CA ALA A 169 8.83 -2.43 12.64
C ALA A 169 10.09 -3.25 12.97
N ALA A 170 11.23 -2.90 12.38
CA ALA A 170 12.51 -3.53 12.67
C ALA A 170 12.93 -3.33 14.12
N ALA A 171 12.82 -2.09 14.65
CA ALA A 171 13.11 -1.80 16.04
C ALA A 171 12.22 -2.60 17.00
N ARG A 172 10.92 -2.72 16.69
CA ARG A 172 9.98 -3.48 17.51
C ARG A 172 10.34 -4.96 17.57
N LEU A 173 10.71 -5.55 16.43
CA LEU A 173 11.16 -6.93 16.38
C LEU A 173 12.45 -7.13 17.17
N GLN A 174 13.44 -6.24 17.03
CA GLN A 174 14.73 -6.35 17.72
C GLN A 174 14.60 -6.16 19.24
N GLN A 175 13.76 -5.23 19.69
CA GLN A 175 13.66 -4.86 21.10
C GLN A 175 12.73 -5.80 21.90
N TRP A 176 11.66 -6.28 21.28
CA TRP A 176 10.63 -7.05 21.98
C TRP A 176 10.31 -8.40 21.35
N ASN A 177 10.95 -8.77 20.24
CA ASN A 177 10.65 -9.99 19.48
C ASN A 177 9.17 -10.06 19.04
N ILE A 178 8.60 -8.89 18.69
CA ILE A 178 7.21 -8.77 18.22
C ILE A 178 7.23 -8.36 16.75
N ALA A 179 6.71 -9.23 15.88
CA ALA A 179 6.50 -8.92 14.48
C ALA A 179 5.33 -7.91 14.32
N THR A 180 5.58 -6.81 13.61
CA THR A 180 4.54 -5.84 13.27
C THR A 180 3.63 -6.40 12.18
N TYR A 181 2.31 -6.22 12.32
CA TYR A 181 1.35 -6.45 11.23
C TYR A 181 1.40 -5.30 10.24
N TRP A 182 1.66 -5.58 8.96
CA TRP A 182 1.92 -4.51 7.96
C TRP A 182 0.62 -3.93 7.37
N GLY A 183 -0.46 -4.72 7.31
CA GLY A 183 -1.71 -4.35 6.63
C GLY A 183 -2.58 -3.33 7.38
N THR A 184 -2.02 -2.52 8.27
CA THR A 184 -2.78 -1.49 9.00
C THR A 184 -2.07 -0.15 8.93
N LEU A 185 -2.85 0.89 8.65
CA LEU A 185 -2.35 2.26 8.61
C LEU A 185 -1.92 2.70 10.02
N ASN A 186 -0.65 3.08 10.17
CA ASN A 186 -0.14 3.73 11.36
C ASN A 186 -0.61 5.20 11.34
N LEU A 187 -1.70 5.46 12.06
CA LEU A 187 -2.34 6.78 12.07
C LEU A 187 -1.40 7.88 12.59
N GLU A 188 -0.51 7.56 13.53
CA GLU A 188 0.45 8.55 14.06
C GLU A 188 1.43 9.01 12.98
N LEU A 189 2.05 8.06 12.26
CA LEU A 189 2.95 8.38 11.15
C LEU A 189 2.20 9.07 10.01
N TYR A 190 1.00 8.60 9.70
CA TYR A 190 0.15 9.20 8.68
C TYR A 190 -0.15 10.67 9.00
N CYS A 191 -0.65 10.97 10.21
CA CYS A 191 -0.92 12.34 10.64
C CYS A 191 0.36 13.17 10.67
N ARG A 192 1.47 12.63 11.15
CA ARG A 192 2.76 13.34 11.21
C ARG A 192 3.23 13.80 9.83
N ILE A 193 3.00 13.00 8.79
CA ILE A 193 3.51 13.27 7.43
C ILE A 193 2.51 14.07 6.59
N PHE A 194 1.21 13.79 6.72
CA PHE A 194 0.19 14.29 5.80
C PHE A 194 -0.77 15.33 6.42
N ALA A 195 -0.73 15.57 7.74
CA ALA A 195 -1.59 16.60 8.33
C ALA A 195 -1.31 17.97 7.70
N GLY A 196 -2.39 18.66 7.31
CA GLY A 196 -2.32 19.98 6.66
C GLY A 196 -1.94 19.95 5.18
N ARG A 197 -1.69 18.78 4.58
CA ARG A 197 -1.49 18.67 3.12
C ARG A 197 -2.85 18.51 2.42
N PRO A 198 -3.14 19.32 1.38
CA PRO A 198 -4.34 19.11 0.59
C PRO A 198 -4.26 17.76 -0.11
N SER A 199 -5.33 16.98 -0.07
CA SER A 199 -5.45 15.79 -0.89
C SER A 199 -5.74 16.19 -2.34
N LEU A 200 -5.16 15.48 -3.29
CA LEU A 200 -5.42 15.56 -4.73
C LEU A 200 -6.74 14.87 -5.10
N SER A 201 -7.59 14.59 -4.12
CA SER A 201 -8.91 13.99 -4.30
C SER A 201 -9.86 14.97 -4.97
N CYS A 202 -10.67 14.45 -5.89
CA CYS A 202 -11.78 15.17 -6.48
C CYS A 202 -12.67 15.78 -5.38
N GLU A 203 -12.88 17.09 -5.43
CA GLU A 203 -13.66 17.83 -4.43
C GLU A 203 -15.15 17.44 -4.43
N LEU A 204 -15.64 16.82 -5.49
CA LEU A 204 -17.04 16.43 -5.63
C LEU A 204 -17.33 15.03 -5.08
N CYS A 205 -16.46 14.06 -5.34
CA CYS A 205 -16.69 12.66 -4.95
C CYS A 205 -15.66 12.10 -3.96
N GLY A 206 -14.61 12.86 -3.62
CA GLY A 206 -13.54 12.45 -2.71
C GLY A 206 -12.56 11.42 -3.28
N GLN A 207 -12.71 11.00 -4.55
CA GLN A 207 -11.83 10.01 -5.17
C GLN A 207 -10.52 10.65 -5.67
N PRO A 208 -9.35 10.03 -5.43
CA PRO A 208 -8.06 10.56 -5.86
C PRO A 208 -7.67 10.16 -7.29
N SER A 209 -8.58 9.51 -8.04
CA SER A 209 -8.32 8.95 -9.36
C SER A 209 -8.52 9.91 -10.53
N HIS A 210 -9.11 11.09 -10.30
CA HIS A 210 -9.47 12.01 -11.38
C HIS A 210 -9.56 13.47 -10.89
N PRO A 211 -9.29 14.45 -11.77
CA PRO A 211 -9.64 15.84 -11.52
C PRO A 211 -11.16 16.04 -11.55
N VAL A 212 -11.67 17.08 -10.89
CA VAL A 212 -13.11 17.43 -10.85
C VAL A 212 -13.77 17.39 -12.24
N SER A 213 -13.07 17.82 -13.29
CA SER A 213 -13.54 17.83 -14.68
C SER A 213 -13.86 16.44 -15.27
N ALA A 214 -13.23 15.38 -14.75
CA ALA A 214 -13.45 14.01 -15.18
C ALA A 214 -14.31 13.21 -14.18
N CYS A 215 -14.96 13.90 -13.24
CA CYS A 215 -15.83 13.27 -12.25
C CYS A 215 -17.14 12.81 -12.90
N SER A 216 -17.52 11.56 -12.66
CA SER A 216 -18.81 11.03 -13.10
C SER A 216 -20.00 11.84 -12.57
N LEU A 217 -19.87 12.47 -11.40
CA LEU A 217 -20.88 13.40 -10.86
C LEU A 217 -21.02 14.69 -11.67
N VAL A 218 -20.01 15.08 -12.46
CA VAL A 218 -20.05 16.23 -13.39
C VAL A 218 -20.56 15.79 -14.77
N ILE A 219 -20.16 14.61 -15.22
CA ILE A 219 -20.50 14.10 -16.57
C ILE A 219 -22.00 13.75 -16.69
N SER A 220 -22.71 13.50 -15.59
CA SER A 220 -24.16 13.25 -15.60
C SER A 220 -25.05 14.49 -15.77
N ALA A 221 -24.48 15.70 -15.90
CA ALA A 221 -25.27 16.90 -16.22
C ALA A 221 -25.54 16.95 -17.74
N PRO A 222 -26.80 16.88 -18.21
CA PRO A 222 -27.09 16.97 -19.64
C PRO A 222 -26.71 18.35 -20.19
N VAL A 223 -25.89 18.36 -21.24
CA VAL A 223 -25.49 19.57 -21.98
C VAL A 223 -26.72 20.14 -22.67
N THR A 224 -27.24 21.24 -22.16
CA THR A 224 -28.02 22.20 -22.94
C THR A 224 -27.31 23.54 -22.86
N ALA A 225 -26.93 24.07 -24.03
CA ALA A 225 -26.35 25.40 -24.20
C ALA A 225 -27.14 26.11 -25.32
N PRO A 226 -27.05 27.45 -25.51
CA PRO A 226 -26.13 28.39 -24.84
C PRO A 226 -26.77 29.71 -24.36
N SER A 227 -26.22 30.35 -23.32
CA SER A 227 -26.07 31.83 -23.31
C SER A 227 -25.17 32.37 -22.19
N PRO A 228 -24.56 33.55 -22.38
CA PRO A 228 -23.45 34.04 -21.58
C PRO A 228 -23.94 34.95 -20.45
N ALA A 229 -23.82 34.48 -19.21
CA ALA A 229 -23.70 35.34 -18.04
C ALA A 229 -23.07 34.53 -16.91
N PRO A 230 -22.17 35.12 -16.10
CA PRO A 230 -21.50 34.40 -15.03
C PRO A 230 -22.54 34.08 -13.95
N PRO A 231 -22.76 32.81 -13.53
CA PRO A 231 -23.70 32.57 -12.47
C PRO A 231 -23.00 32.91 -11.15
N SER A 232 -23.55 33.93 -10.50
CA SER A 232 -23.40 34.14 -9.07
C SER A 232 -23.80 32.88 -8.32
N LEU A 233 -22.97 32.48 -7.37
CA LEU A 233 -23.19 31.42 -6.42
C LEU A 233 -24.48 31.68 -5.63
N LEU A 234 -25.54 30.91 -5.88
CA LEU A 234 -26.62 30.70 -4.90
C LEU A 234 -27.40 29.42 -5.26
N SER A 235 -27.28 28.47 -4.33
CA SER A 235 -28.33 27.58 -3.82
C SER A 235 -29.14 26.73 -4.82
N LEU A 236 -29.10 25.40 -4.64
CA LEU A 236 -30.28 24.49 -4.62
C LEU A 236 -29.84 23.04 -4.27
N PRO A 237 -30.77 22.13 -3.92
CA PRO A 237 -30.83 21.49 -2.61
C PRO A 237 -30.19 20.09 -2.58
N PHE A 238 -29.50 19.82 -1.48
CA PHE A 238 -28.93 18.51 -1.16
C PHE A 238 -30.05 17.56 -0.69
N ALA A 239 -30.56 16.74 -1.60
CA ALA A 239 -31.36 15.56 -1.28
C ALA A 239 -30.52 14.30 -1.59
N GLY A 240 -29.63 13.95 -0.66
CA GLY A 240 -28.90 12.68 -0.65
C GLY A 240 -28.55 12.35 0.79
N ALA A 241 -29.12 11.27 1.32
CA ALA A 241 -29.04 10.92 2.74
C ALA A 241 -27.58 10.89 3.25
N PRO A 242 -27.27 11.52 4.40
CA PRO A 242 -25.93 11.50 4.97
C PRO A 242 -25.63 10.09 5.50
N SER A 243 -24.51 9.51 5.06
CA SER A 243 -23.86 8.46 5.83
C SER A 243 -23.64 9.01 7.24
N ALA A 244 -24.30 8.40 8.22
CA ALA A 244 -24.52 8.98 9.54
C ALA A 244 -23.19 9.32 10.22
N ALA A 245 -22.83 10.61 10.19
CA ALA A 245 -21.76 11.12 11.02
C ALA A 245 -22.08 10.79 12.49
N PRO A 246 -21.08 10.39 13.30
CA PRO A 246 -21.29 10.11 14.71
C PRO A 246 -21.93 11.33 15.40
N ARG A 247 -23.17 11.17 15.85
CA ARG A 247 -23.96 12.27 16.41
C ARG A 247 -23.53 12.52 17.85
N LEU A 248 -22.96 13.70 18.14
CA LEU A 248 -22.62 14.09 19.49
C LEU A 248 -23.88 14.22 20.35
N THR A 249 -23.86 13.65 21.54
CA THR A 249 -24.88 13.86 22.56
C THR A 249 -24.48 15.03 23.45
N THR A 250 -25.45 15.86 23.82
CA THR A 250 -25.27 16.94 24.78
C THR A 250 -26.02 16.62 26.04
N CYS A 251 -25.47 16.93 27.20
CA CYS A 251 -26.19 16.86 28.47
C CYS A 251 -26.38 18.27 29.05
N SER A 252 -27.32 18.41 29.99
CA SER A 252 -27.57 19.69 30.68
C SER A 252 -26.41 20.12 31.58
N SER A 253 -25.44 19.22 31.83
CA SER A 253 -24.27 19.50 32.64
C SER A 253 -23.29 20.43 31.91
N ARG A 254 -22.65 21.31 32.67
CA ARG A 254 -21.72 22.33 32.19
C ARG A 254 -20.34 22.09 32.78
N ASP A 255 -19.29 22.49 32.06
CA ASP A 255 -17.95 22.50 32.62
C ASP A 255 -17.78 23.57 33.71
N SER A 256 -16.63 23.57 34.39
CA SER A 256 -16.30 24.58 35.42
C SER A 256 -16.26 26.02 34.91
N ARG A 257 -16.33 26.24 33.60
CA ARG A 257 -16.41 27.55 32.94
C ARG A 257 -17.83 27.83 32.40
N GLY A 258 -18.82 27.04 32.79
CA GLY A 258 -20.22 27.21 32.43
C GLY A 258 -20.57 26.83 30.98
N ARG A 259 -19.66 26.19 30.24
CA ARG A 259 -19.88 25.78 28.84
C ARG A 259 -20.55 24.40 28.78
N ARG A 260 -21.43 24.20 27.80
CA ARG A 260 -22.09 22.90 27.59
C ARG A 260 -21.07 21.79 27.32
N LEU A 261 -21.36 20.59 27.81
CA LEU A 261 -20.56 19.40 27.55
C LEU A 261 -21.12 18.61 26.37
N TYR A 262 -20.20 18.12 25.52
CA TYR A 262 -20.50 17.26 24.37
C TYR A 262 -19.88 15.88 24.59
N PHE A 263 -20.55 14.83 24.12
CA PHE A 263 -20.11 13.44 24.28
C PHE A 263 -20.18 12.71 22.95
N LEU A 264 -19.20 11.84 22.72
CA LEU A 264 -19.26 10.81 21.68
C LEU A 264 -19.27 9.44 22.38
N GLY A 265 -20.45 8.79 22.38
CA GLY A 265 -20.67 7.61 23.21
C GLY A 265 -20.53 7.94 24.70
N LYS A 266 -19.57 7.30 25.39
CA LYS A 266 -19.30 7.50 26.82
C LYS A 266 -18.19 8.51 27.11
N GLN A 267 -17.51 9.03 26.09
CA GLN A 267 -16.36 9.91 26.26
C GLN A 267 -16.74 11.38 26.04
N ALA A 268 -16.31 12.24 26.96
CA ALA A 268 -16.53 13.68 26.87
C ALA A 268 -15.54 14.34 25.90
N VAL A 269 -16.05 15.31 25.13
CA VAL A 269 -15.30 16.13 24.18
C VAL A 269 -14.63 17.30 24.90
N CYS A 270 -13.39 17.59 24.52
CA CYS A 270 -12.60 18.66 25.12
C CYS A 270 -13.12 20.03 24.67
N ASN A 271 -13.69 20.80 25.61
CA ASN A 271 -14.12 22.16 25.35
C ASN A 271 -12.96 23.13 25.10
N ASN A 272 -11.77 22.89 25.69
CA ASN A 272 -10.60 23.75 25.45
C ASN A 272 -10.08 23.57 24.03
N PHE A 273 -9.98 22.32 23.56
CA PHE A 273 -9.69 22.01 22.16
C PHE A 273 -10.62 22.77 21.20
N ASN A 274 -11.92 22.75 21.48
CA ASN A 274 -12.94 23.43 20.67
C ASN A 274 -13.01 24.96 20.83
N ALA A 275 -12.22 25.56 21.73
CA ALA A 275 -12.26 26.99 22.02
C ALA A 275 -10.97 27.74 21.61
N ASN A 276 -10.10 27.11 20.79
CA ASN A 276 -8.79 27.57 20.26
C ASN A 276 -7.60 26.68 20.67
N GLY A 277 -7.84 25.40 21.00
CA GLY A 277 -6.80 24.41 21.25
C GLY A 277 -6.65 23.99 22.72
N CYS A 278 -6.16 22.77 22.91
CA CYS A 278 -5.90 22.19 24.23
C CYS A 278 -4.39 22.17 24.49
N ARG A 279 -3.96 22.69 25.65
CA ARG A 279 -2.55 22.74 26.06
C ARG A 279 -2.10 21.55 26.91
N ALA A 280 -2.99 20.62 27.22
CA ALA A 280 -2.65 19.43 28.00
C ALA A 280 -1.96 18.40 27.11
N SER A 281 -0.77 17.96 27.49
CA SER A 281 -0.01 16.91 26.79
C SER A 281 -0.70 15.54 26.83
N SER A 282 -1.48 15.26 27.89
CA SER A 282 -2.29 14.05 28.06
C SER A 282 -3.73 14.39 28.41
N CYS A 283 -4.45 15.00 27.46
CA CYS A 283 -5.85 15.36 27.67
C CYS A 283 -6.75 14.11 27.80
N ARG A 284 -7.50 14.01 28.88
CA ARG A 284 -8.46 12.92 29.13
C ARG A 284 -9.77 13.02 28.33
N PHE A 285 -9.94 14.09 27.55
CA PHE A 285 -11.15 14.41 26.79
C PHE A 285 -10.87 14.33 25.29
N LEU A 286 -11.86 13.94 24.50
CA LEU A 286 -11.71 13.77 23.05
C LEU A 286 -11.43 15.08 22.33
N HIS A 287 -10.42 15.07 21.46
CA HIS A 287 -10.05 16.19 20.59
C HIS A 287 -10.75 16.07 19.24
N ILE A 288 -12.07 16.25 19.27
CA ILE A 288 -12.94 16.25 18.08
C ILE A 288 -13.82 17.50 18.06
N CYS A 289 -14.28 17.88 16.87
CA CYS A 289 -15.10 19.04 16.66
C CYS A 289 -16.47 18.88 17.32
N SER A 290 -16.83 19.79 18.21
CA SER A 290 -18.15 19.83 18.86
C SER A 290 -19.32 20.11 17.89
N TYR A 291 -19.03 20.41 16.62
CA TYR A 291 -20.04 20.69 15.59
C TYR A 291 -20.26 19.50 14.65
N CYS A 292 -19.19 18.95 14.07
CA CYS A 292 -19.28 17.86 13.07
C CYS A 292 -18.63 16.53 13.51
N ALA A 293 -18.14 16.44 14.75
CA ALA A 293 -17.49 15.26 15.33
C ALA A 293 -16.20 14.78 14.63
N GLN A 294 -15.61 15.59 13.74
CA GLN A 294 -14.37 15.26 13.03
C GLN A 294 -13.10 15.75 13.77
N ALA A 295 -11.92 15.31 13.34
CA ALA A 295 -10.62 15.58 13.97
C ALA A 295 -10.08 17.00 13.73
N HIS A 296 -10.85 18.03 14.10
CA HIS A 296 -10.42 19.43 14.11
C HIS A 296 -11.14 20.22 15.23
N ALA A 297 -10.59 21.36 15.63
CA ALA A 297 -11.25 22.25 16.58
C ALA A 297 -12.42 23.00 15.91
N ARG A 298 -13.47 23.30 16.67
CA ARG A 298 -14.65 24.05 16.18
C ARG A 298 -14.34 25.30 15.34
N PRO A 299 -13.35 26.17 15.68
CA PRO A 299 -13.05 27.36 14.89
C PRO A 299 -12.52 27.03 13.48
N SER A 300 -11.90 25.87 13.30
CA SER A 300 -11.37 25.38 12.02
C SER A 300 -12.37 24.47 11.29
N CYS A 301 -13.63 24.44 11.73
CA CYS A 301 -14.62 23.54 11.17
C CYS A 301 -15.19 24.13 9.87
N PRO A 302 -15.09 23.41 8.74
CA PRO A 302 -15.59 23.89 7.44
C PRO A 302 -17.12 24.00 7.41
N HIS A 303 -17.81 23.30 8.31
CA HIS A 303 -19.26 23.36 8.44
C HIS A 303 -19.72 24.37 9.51
N HIS A 304 -18.81 24.97 10.27
CA HIS A 304 -19.17 25.95 11.29
C HIS A 304 -19.30 27.33 10.66
N PRO A 305 -20.50 27.92 10.60
CA PRO A 305 -20.68 29.22 9.96
C PRO A 305 -19.83 30.29 10.67
N PRO A 306 -19.18 31.21 9.93
CA PRO A 306 -18.47 32.32 10.53
C PRO A 306 -19.48 33.18 11.30
N LYS A 307 -19.18 33.48 12.57
CA LYS A 307 -19.94 34.47 13.33
C LYS A 307 -19.64 35.84 12.73
N PHE A 308 -20.50 36.32 11.84
CA PHE A 308 -20.54 37.75 11.52
C PHE A 308 -20.84 38.48 12.83
N GLY A 309 -19.87 39.27 13.29
CA GLY A 309 -20.04 40.12 14.46
C GLY A 309 -21.20 41.06 14.22
N ARG A 310 -22.15 41.08 15.15
CA ARG A 310 -23.08 42.21 15.26
C ARG A 310 -22.28 43.36 15.86
N SER A 311 -22.03 44.38 15.05
CA SER A 311 -21.85 45.75 15.54
C SER A 311 -23.09 46.22 16.26
#